data_AF-A0A925SGC9-F1
#
_entry.id   AF-A0A925SGC9-F1
#
_cell.length_a   1.000
_cell.length_b   1.000
_cell.length_c   1.000
_cell.angle_alpha   90.00
_cell.angle_beta   90.00
_cell.angle_gamma   90.00
#
_symmetry.space_group_name_H-M   'P 1'
#
loop_
_entity.id
_entity.type
_entity.pdbx_description
1 polymer ?
#
loop_
_entity_poly.entity_id
_entity_poly.type
_entity_poly.pdbx_seq_one_letter_code
_entity_poly.pdbx_strand_id
1 'polypeptide(L)'
;KGPAGMEYIPVMVAEHEIPQMVSAYQMGIRDFDAEKAFQAMKKMQTTPATQVAGGFAGNRDLVAYMKYKYVPSDLGRYSNTLEYSYDDWTLAQFAKSLSKSEDYVIFSERGQWWKNAFNPKTGFAEMKDSKGKFVEPFDPFQTGRNHHYVEGNAWQLSYFVPQDVPELAKVMGKDTFVERLNWGFKASEPWRYNAPNDQYWDYPVVQGNQQSMHFAFLFNWVDRPWLTQRWSRSIIEKYYGYGLANAYLGDEDQGQMSAWLIMASIGLFQTDGGCSADPVYEIASPLYEKIVIDLGKRYNRGQQFTIEARNASRKNMYVQSALLNGKKLDSFYFPASELLKGGSLILEMGDKPNTNWGIASKETN
;
A
#
# COMPACT_ATOMS: atom_id res chain seq x y z
N LYS A 1 -16.11 -2.94 -6.61
CA LYS A 1 -15.56 -4.11 -7.35
C LYS A 1 -15.52 -3.88 -8.85
N GLY A 2 -14.41 -4.26 -9.52
CA GLY A 2 -14.10 -3.92 -10.92
C GLY A 2 -15.23 -4.26 -11.90
N PRO A 3 -15.97 -3.27 -12.42
CA PRO A 3 -17.03 -3.56 -13.37
C PRO A 3 -16.42 -3.77 -14.76
N ALA A 4 -16.25 -5.03 -15.18
CA ALA A 4 -16.04 -5.31 -16.60
C ALA A 4 -17.40 -5.23 -17.31
N GLY A 5 -17.53 -4.33 -18.28
CA GLY A 5 -18.78 -4.19 -19.04
C GLY A 5 -19.98 -3.65 -18.25
N MET A 6 -19.75 -2.87 -17.20
CA MET A 6 -20.79 -2.25 -16.33
C MET A 6 -21.58 -3.23 -15.43
N GLU A 7 -21.15 -4.48 -15.31
CA GLU A 7 -21.76 -5.46 -14.40
C GLU A 7 -20.84 -5.80 -13.21
N TYR A 8 -21.43 -6.22 -12.10
CA TYR A 8 -20.66 -6.83 -11.01
C TYR A 8 -20.11 -8.18 -11.48
N ILE A 9 -18.80 -8.36 -11.40
CA ILE A 9 -18.11 -9.62 -11.69
C ILE A 9 -17.49 -10.20 -10.40
N PRO A 10 -17.24 -11.51 -10.32
CA PRO A 10 -16.78 -12.15 -9.10
C PRO A 10 -15.26 -12.11 -8.93
N VAL A 11 -14.58 -11.17 -9.60
CA VAL A 11 -13.12 -11.05 -9.65
C VAL A 11 -12.59 -10.24 -8.47
N MET A 12 -11.49 -10.71 -7.88
CA MET A 12 -10.85 -10.17 -6.68
C MET A 12 -11.78 -10.07 -5.46
N VAL A 13 -11.35 -9.30 -4.45
CA VAL A 13 -11.96 -9.23 -3.11
C VAL A 13 -12.10 -7.79 -2.61
N ALA A 14 -12.70 -7.64 -1.44
CA ALA A 14 -12.86 -6.37 -0.71
C ALA A 14 -13.66 -5.30 -1.48
N GLU A 15 -13.70 -4.08 -0.95
CA GLU A 15 -14.44 -2.95 -1.50
C GLU A 15 -13.49 -1.75 -1.72
N HIS A 16 -12.42 -1.98 -2.48
CA HIS A 16 -11.38 -0.99 -2.73
C HIS A 16 -11.81 0.22 -3.57
N GLU A 17 -13.07 0.28 -4.04
CA GLU A 17 -13.67 1.55 -4.44
C GLU A 17 -13.71 2.58 -3.31
N ILE A 18 -13.74 2.14 -2.05
CA ILE A 18 -13.73 3.01 -0.87
C ILE A 18 -12.42 3.81 -0.84
N PRO A 19 -11.21 3.21 -0.77
CA PRO A 19 -9.96 3.95 -0.82
C PRO A 19 -9.77 4.79 -2.09
N GLN A 20 -10.26 4.34 -3.24
CA GLN A 20 -10.21 5.16 -4.45
C GLN A 20 -10.97 6.49 -4.29
N MET A 21 -12.22 6.45 -3.81
CA MET A 21 -13.05 7.64 -3.61
C MET A 21 -12.55 8.49 -2.43
N VAL A 22 -12.09 7.87 -1.35
CA VAL A 22 -11.55 8.59 -0.18
C VAL A 22 -10.27 9.31 -0.56
N SER A 23 -9.31 8.64 -1.20
CA SER A 23 -8.06 9.26 -1.67
C SER A 23 -8.34 10.47 -2.58
N ALA A 24 -9.29 10.37 -3.51
CA ALA A 24 -9.70 11.51 -4.33
C ALA A 24 -10.13 12.72 -3.48
N TYR A 25 -10.97 12.49 -2.45
CA TYR A 25 -11.42 13.53 -1.52
C TYR A 25 -10.28 14.15 -0.72
N GLN A 26 -9.38 13.32 -0.17
CA GLN A 26 -8.24 13.79 0.63
C GLN A 26 -7.26 14.60 -0.24
N MET A 27 -7.14 14.23 -1.52
CA MET A 27 -6.32 14.94 -2.52
C MET A 27 -7.02 16.18 -3.12
N GLY A 28 -8.18 16.59 -2.59
CA GLY A 28 -8.86 17.84 -2.92
C GLY A 28 -9.87 17.74 -4.08
N ILE A 29 -10.08 16.56 -4.67
CA ILE A 29 -11.14 16.32 -5.65
C ILE A 29 -12.45 16.14 -4.87
N ARG A 30 -13.22 17.20 -4.70
CA ARG A 30 -14.40 17.25 -3.82
C ARG A 30 -15.67 17.75 -4.51
N ASP A 31 -15.71 17.69 -5.84
CA ASP A 31 -16.82 18.11 -6.69
C ASP A 31 -17.92 17.04 -6.83
N PHE A 32 -18.08 16.19 -5.82
CA PHE A 32 -19.12 15.17 -5.72
C PHE A 32 -19.83 15.23 -4.36
N ASP A 33 -21.00 14.58 -4.26
CA ASP A 33 -21.77 14.50 -3.02
C ASP A 33 -21.06 13.60 -2.00
N ALA A 34 -20.24 14.21 -1.15
CA ALA A 34 -19.43 13.53 -0.15
C ALA A 34 -20.28 12.81 0.90
N GLU A 35 -21.46 13.35 1.25
CA GLU A 35 -22.37 12.70 2.20
C GLU A 35 -22.95 11.42 1.60
N LYS A 36 -23.44 11.50 0.36
CA LYS A 36 -23.94 10.31 -0.35
C LYS A 36 -22.86 9.26 -0.57
N ALA A 37 -21.64 9.68 -0.91
CA ALA A 37 -20.50 8.79 -1.01
C ALA A 37 -20.23 8.08 0.32
N PHE A 38 -20.21 8.83 1.44
CA PHE A 38 -20.03 8.26 2.77
C PHE A 38 -21.10 7.22 3.12
N GLN A 39 -22.39 7.54 2.88
CA GLN A 39 -23.49 6.61 3.14
C GLN A 39 -23.37 5.34 2.28
N ALA A 40 -22.93 5.46 1.03
CA ALA A 40 -22.68 4.31 0.16
C ALA A 40 -21.54 3.43 0.70
N MET A 41 -20.38 4.02 1.03
CA MET A 41 -19.23 3.30 1.60
C MET A 41 -19.60 2.60 2.92
N LYS A 42 -20.30 3.31 3.81
CA LYS A 42 -20.81 2.73 5.07
C LYS A 42 -21.71 1.54 4.80
N LYS A 43 -22.64 1.65 3.85
CA LYS A 43 -23.50 0.54 3.45
C LYS A 43 -22.69 -0.67 2.98
N MET A 44 -21.62 -0.47 2.20
CA MET A 44 -20.74 -1.56 1.75
C MET A 44 -20.06 -2.29 2.91
N GLN A 45 -19.75 -1.58 4.00
CA GLN A 45 -19.09 -2.13 5.18
C GLN A 45 -20.03 -2.64 6.27
N THR A 46 -21.35 -2.44 6.16
CA THR A 46 -22.31 -2.82 7.21
C THR A 46 -23.45 -3.71 6.71
N THR A 47 -23.55 -3.94 5.41
CA THR A 47 -24.65 -4.73 4.81
C THR A 47 -24.09 -6.04 4.27
N PRO A 48 -24.67 -7.21 4.62
CA PRO A 48 -24.28 -8.48 4.03
C PRO A 48 -24.28 -8.43 2.49
N ALA A 49 -23.28 -9.06 1.88
CA ALA A 49 -23.16 -9.10 0.44
C ALA A 49 -24.38 -9.75 -0.22
N THR A 50 -24.81 -9.20 -1.35
CA THR A 50 -25.86 -9.79 -2.19
C THR A 50 -25.27 -10.15 -3.54
N GLN A 51 -25.66 -11.31 -4.08
CA GLN A 51 -25.31 -11.65 -5.46
C GLN A 51 -26.02 -10.70 -6.42
N VAL A 52 -25.26 -10.05 -7.30
CA VAL A 52 -25.76 -9.12 -8.31
C VAL A 52 -25.06 -9.46 -9.62
N ALA A 53 -25.84 -9.75 -10.67
CA ALA A 53 -25.33 -10.25 -11.93
C ALA A 53 -24.36 -11.44 -11.72
N GLY A 54 -23.16 -11.39 -12.29
CA GLY A 54 -22.12 -12.41 -12.12
C GLY A 54 -21.32 -12.30 -10.81
N GLY A 55 -21.50 -11.23 -10.03
CA GLY A 55 -20.66 -10.89 -8.89
C GLY A 55 -21.44 -10.65 -7.59
N PHE A 56 -20.82 -9.87 -6.69
CA PHE A 56 -21.38 -9.56 -5.38
C PHE A 56 -21.28 -8.06 -5.10
N ALA A 57 -22.41 -7.45 -4.74
CA ALA A 57 -22.41 -6.14 -4.10
C ALA A 57 -22.19 -6.37 -2.59
N GLY A 58 -21.01 -6.03 -2.07
CA GLY A 58 -20.66 -6.15 -0.66
C GLY A 58 -19.60 -7.20 -0.36
N ASN A 59 -19.02 -7.08 0.83
CA ASN A 59 -17.99 -7.98 1.33
C ASN A 59 -18.56 -9.39 1.57
N ARG A 60 -18.11 -10.38 0.80
CA ARG A 60 -18.63 -11.76 0.82
C ARG A 60 -18.55 -12.39 2.20
N ASP A 61 -17.45 -12.12 2.90
CA ASP A 61 -17.18 -12.71 4.21
C ASP A 61 -17.54 -11.77 5.37
N LEU A 62 -18.31 -10.70 5.11
CA LEU A 62 -18.63 -9.66 6.09
C LEU A 62 -19.30 -10.22 7.35
N VAL A 63 -20.21 -11.19 7.22
CA VAL A 63 -20.92 -11.77 8.37
C VAL A 63 -19.96 -12.47 9.32
N ALA A 64 -19.00 -13.24 8.78
CA ALA A 64 -17.96 -13.88 9.57
C ALA A 64 -17.01 -12.84 10.18
N TYR A 65 -16.55 -11.88 9.36
CA TYR A 65 -15.69 -10.79 9.79
C TYR A 65 -16.27 -10.00 10.98
N MET A 66 -17.55 -9.62 10.92
CA MET A 66 -18.23 -8.88 12.00
C MET A 66 -18.41 -9.72 13.26
N LYS A 67 -18.66 -11.03 13.13
CA LYS A 67 -18.87 -11.92 14.28
C LYS A 67 -17.55 -12.22 15.02
N TYR A 68 -16.49 -12.49 14.27
CA TYR A 68 -15.23 -13.00 14.82
C TYR A 68 -14.15 -11.91 14.95
N LYS A 69 -14.36 -10.73 14.37
CA LYS A 69 -13.35 -9.66 14.21
C LYS A 69 -12.15 -10.07 13.36
N TYR A 70 -12.34 -11.07 12.51
CA TYR A 70 -11.46 -11.54 11.43
C TYR A 70 -12.29 -12.52 10.58
N VAL A 71 -11.83 -12.88 9.39
CA VAL A 71 -12.44 -13.94 8.57
C VAL A 71 -11.75 -15.27 8.91
N PRO A 72 -12.44 -16.21 9.60
CA PRO A 72 -11.85 -17.49 9.92
C PRO A 72 -11.63 -18.35 8.68
N SER A 73 -10.58 -19.18 8.68
CA SER A 73 -10.23 -20.01 7.52
C SER A 73 -11.31 -21.03 7.15
N ASP A 74 -12.12 -21.50 8.10
CA ASP A 74 -13.23 -22.41 7.86
C ASP A 74 -14.52 -21.71 7.39
N LEU A 75 -14.53 -20.37 7.31
CA LEU A 75 -15.72 -19.57 6.99
C LEU A 75 -15.51 -18.55 5.87
N GLY A 76 -14.32 -18.48 5.25
CA GLY A 76 -14.05 -17.55 4.15
C GLY A 76 -12.58 -17.46 3.76
N ARG A 77 -12.25 -16.43 2.99
CA ARG A 77 -10.87 -16.15 2.58
C ARG A 77 -10.15 -15.39 3.69
N TYR A 78 -9.09 -15.97 4.23
CA TYR A 78 -8.39 -15.42 5.39
C TYR A 78 -7.80 -14.02 5.13
N SER A 79 -7.27 -13.77 3.93
CA SER A 79 -6.72 -12.47 3.53
C SER A 79 -7.73 -11.33 3.57
N ASN A 80 -9.04 -11.62 3.45
CA ASN A 80 -10.09 -10.61 3.58
C ASN A 80 -10.06 -9.91 4.94
N THR A 81 -9.50 -10.55 5.98
CA THR A 81 -9.30 -9.87 7.27
C THR A 81 -8.46 -8.60 7.12
N LEU A 82 -7.36 -8.66 6.35
CA LEU A 82 -6.42 -7.56 6.18
C LEU A 82 -7.02 -6.49 5.26
N GLU A 83 -7.60 -6.93 4.14
CA GLU A 83 -8.24 -6.05 3.15
C GLU A 83 -9.43 -5.29 3.75
N TYR A 84 -10.32 -5.98 4.47
CA TYR A 84 -11.50 -5.35 5.07
C TYR A 84 -11.10 -4.38 6.18
N SER A 85 -10.05 -4.69 6.95
CA SER A 85 -9.49 -3.76 7.93
C SER A 85 -8.91 -2.51 7.27
N TYR A 86 -8.26 -2.63 6.11
CA TYR A 86 -7.79 -1.45 5.38
C TYR A 86 -8.95 -0.59 4.84
N ASP A 87 -9.98 -1.22 4.26
CA ASP A 87 -11.18 -0.51 3.79
C ASP A 87 -11.95 0.15 4.95
N ASP A 88 -12.02 -0.51 6.11
CA ASP A 88 -12.64 0.05 7.32
C ASP A 88 -11.84 1.25 7.84
N TRP A 89 -10.51 1.13 7.94
CA TRP A 89 -9.67 2.26 8.34
C TRP A 89 -9.84 3.45 7.39
N THR A 90 -9.90 3.20 6.09
CA THR A 90 -10.11 4.21 5.06
C THR A 90 -11.46 4.93 5.24
N LEU A 91 -12.54 4.18 5.49
CA LEU A 91 -13.85 4.78 5.80
C LEU A 91 -13.80 5.61 7.09
N ALA A 92 -13.04 5.19 8.09
CA ALA A 92 -12.81 5.98 9.29
C ALA A 92 -12.13 7.32 8.97
N GLN A 93 -11.09 7.32 8.12
CA GLN A 93 -10.41 8.55 7.71
C GLN A 93 -11.36 9.51 6.98
N PHE A 94 -12.28 8.98 6.17
CA PHE A 94 -13.29 9.80 5.53
C PHE A 94 -14.33 10.34 6.53
N ALA A 95 -14.78 9.51 7.48
CA ALA A 95 -15.64 9.94 8.59
C ALA A 95 -15.01 11.10 9.37
N LYS A 96 -13.70 11.02 9.65
CA LYS A 96 -12.92 12.09 10.30
C LYS A 96 -12.95 13.38 9.47
N SER A 97 -12.68 13.30 8.17
CA SER A 97 -12.72 14.45 7.26
C SER A 97 -14.10 15.09 7.12
N LEU A 98 -15.17 14.35 7.41
CA LEU A 98 -16.57 14.82 7.41
C LEU A 98 -17.12 15.12 8.81
N SER A 99 -16.27 15.13 9.84
CA SER A 99 -16.65 15.37 11.24
C SER A 99 -17.70 14.39 11.81
N LYS A 100 -17.70 13.14 11.34
CA LYS A 100 -18.59 12.05 11.79
C LYS A 100 -17.93 11.24 12.89
N SER A 101 -17.88 11.79 14.10
CA SER A 101 -17.12 11.24 15.24
C SER A 101 -17.51 9.81 15.63
N GLU A 102 -18.80 9.49 15.66
CA GLU A 102 -19.28 8.14 16.03
C GLU A 102 -18.81 7.08 15.03
N ASP A 103 -18.98 7.36 13.72
CA ASP A 103 -18.51 6.48 12.65
C ASP A 103 -16.99 6.37 12.63
N TYR A 104 -16.27 7.48 12.85
CA TYR A 104 -14.81 7.46 12.97
C TYR A 104 -14.35 6.49 14.06
N VAL A 105 -14.97 6.50 15.24
CA VAL A 105 -14.62 5.59 16.35
C VAL A 105 -14.88 4.13 15.95
N ILE A 106 -16.06 3.83 15.41
CA ILE A 106 -16.46 2.46 15.02
C ILE A 106 -15.50 1.89 13.97
N PHE A 107 -15.27 2.64 12.89
CA PHE A 107 -14.46 2.17 11.78
C PHE A 107 -12.95 2.21 12.10
N SER A 108 -12.50 3.06 13.02
CA SER A 108 -11.13 3.01 13.53
C SER A 108 -10.86 1.74 14.34
N GLU A 109 -11.82 1.29 15.17
CA GLU A 109 -11.69 0.00 15.87
C GLU A 109 -11.61 -1.15 14.87
N ARG A 110 -12.53 -1.18 13.89
CA ARG A 110 -12.55 -2.21 12.84
C ARG A 110 -11.28 -2.19 12.00
N GLY A 111 -10.74 -1.02 11.71
CA GLY A 111 -9.48 -0.86 11.00
C GLY A 111 -8.26 -1.46 11.70
N GLN A 112 -8.38 -1.84 12.97
CA GLN A 112 -7.35 -2.52 13.77
C GLN A 112 -7.57 -4.04 13.86
N TRP A 113 -8.65 -4.58 13.28
CA TRP A 113 -8.97 -6.01 13.34
C TRP A 113 -7.98 -6.89 12.57
N TRP A 114 -7.14 -6.32 11.70
CA TRP A 114 -6.00 -7.01 11.09
C TRP A 114 -5.11 -7.70 12.14
N LYS A 115 -5.00 -7.14 13.35
CA LYS A 115 -4.21 -7.73 14.46
C LYS A 115 -4.72 -9.12 14.85
N ASN A 116 -6.03 -9.38 14.68
CA ASN A 116 -6.62 -10.68 14.99
C ASN A 116 -6.19 -11.77 14.01
N ALA A 117 -5.63 -11.42 12.84
CA ALA A 117 -5.10 -12.38 11.90
C ALA A 117 -3.70 -12.89 12.27
N PHE A 118 -2.96 -12.18 13.14
CA PHE A 118 -1.56 -12.48 13.38
C PHE A 118 -1.37 -13.54 14.47
N ASN A 119 -0.52 -14.53 14.18
CA ASN A 119 0.04 -15.39 15.21
C ASN A 119 1.29 -14.72 15.79
N PRO A 120 1.29 -14.34 17.08
CA PRO A 120 2.42 -13.64 17.69
C PRO A 120 3.69 -14.51 17.77
N LYS A 121 3.58 -15.84 17.65
CA LYS A 121 4.75 -16.74 17.66
C LYS A 121 5.50 -16.72 16.33
N THR A 122 4.77 -16.68 15.21
CA THR A 122 5.36 -16.77 13.86
C THR A 122 5.53 -15.39 13.21
N GLY A 123 4.77 -14.39 13.69
CA GLY A 123 4.76 -13.04 13.12
C GLY A 123 4.20 -13.03 11.70
N PHE A 124 3.27 -13.93 11.38
CA PHE A 124 2.54 -13.96 10.11
C PHE A 124 1.04 -13.85 10.38
N ALA A 125 0.29 -13.37 9.38
CA ALA A 125 -1.15 -13.53 9.26
C ALA A 125 -1.47 -15.02 9.00
N GLU A 126 -1.39 -15.82 10.03
CA GLU A 126 -1.47 -17.28 10.00
C GLU A 126 -2.91 -17.74 10.20
N MET A 127 -3.41 -18.58 9.29
CA MET A 127 -4.79 -19.05 9.29
C MET A 127 -5.26 -19.51 10.66
N LYS A 128 -6.41 -18.99 11.06
CA LYS A 128 -7.08 -19.26 12.33
C LYS A 128 -8.53 -19.62 12.07
N ASP A 129 -8.99 -20.73 12.62
CA ASP A 129 -10.36 -21.19 12.47
C ASP A 129 -11.34 -20.44 13.39
N SER A 130 -12.64 -20.68 13.21
CA SER A 130 -13.71 -20.02 13.97
C SER A 130 -13.72 -20.36 15.46
N LYS A 131 -12.93 -21.37 15.89
CA LYS A 131 -12.70 -21.74 17.28
C LYS A 131 -11.45 -21.08 17.87
N GLY A 132 -10.74 -20.28 17.08
CA GLY A 132 -9.53 -19.56 17.47
C GLY A 132 -8.26 -20.41 17.41
N LYS A 133 -8.29 -21.59 16.77
CA LYS A 133 -7.13 -22.46 16.63
C LYS A 133 -6.37 -22.13 15.34
N PHE A 134 -5.06 -21.93 15.45
CA PHE A 134 -4.18 -21.78 14.29
C PHE A 134 -4.02 -23.12 13.53
N VAL A 135 -3.90 -23.04 12.21
CA VAL A 135 -3.74 -24.20 11.34
C VAL A 135 -2.30 -24.71 11.42
N GLU A 136 -2.12 -25.98 11.80
CA GLU A 136 -0.83 -26.66 11.87
C GLU A 136 -0.83 -27.94 11.02
N PRO A 137 0.27 -28.27 10.32
CA PRO A 137 1.53 -27.53 10.24
C PRO A 137 1.41 -26.24 9.40
N PHE A 138 2.21 -25.24 9.73
CA PHE A 138 2.22 -23.93 9.06
C PHE A 138 3.50 -23.73 8.23
N ASP A 139 3.30 -23.46 6.94
CA ASP A 139 4.31 -22.98 6.01
C ASP A 139 3.80 -21.66 5.38
N PRO A 140 4.53 -20.55 5.51
CA PRO A 140 4.06 -19.24 5.06
C PRO A 140 3.92 -19.10 3.53
N PHE A 141 4.49 -20.01 2.73
CA PHE A 141 4.34 -20.05 1.28
C PHE A 141 3.28 -21.08 0.83
N GLN A 142 3.12 -22.18 1.57
CA GLN A 142 2.33 -23.34 1.12
C GLN A 142 0.95 -23.46 1.80
N THR A 143 0.85 -23.10 3.07
CA THR A 143 -0.39 -23.28 3.84
C THR A 143 -1.45 -22.30 3.36
N GLY A 144 -2.56 -22.82 2.81
CA GLY A 144 -3.71 -22.06 2.35
C GLY A 144 -3.59 -21.45 0.94
N ARG A 145 -2.42 -20.89 0.57
CA ARG A 145 -2.14 -20.30 -0.77
C ARG A 145 -3.34 -19.46 -1.30
N ASN A 146 -3.58 -19.45 -2.61
CA ASN A 146 -4.67 -18.73 -3.27
C ASN A 146 -6.08 -19.03 -2.69
N HIS A 147 -6.29 -20.17 -2.05
CA HIS A 147 -7.60 -20.49 -1.48
C HIS A 147 -7.97 -19.55 -0.33
N HIS A 148 -7.01 -19.21 0.54
CA HIS A 148 -7.23 -18.33 1.68
C HIS A 148 -6.51 -16.98 1.58
N TYR A 149 -5.45 -16.89 0.78
CA TYR A 149 -4.66 -15.70 0.52
C TYR A 149 -4.76 -15.37 -0.97
N VAL A 150 -5.70 -14.51 -1.34
CA VAL A 150 -6.02 -14.25 -2.75
C VAL A 150 -4.79 -13.85 -3.53
N GLU A 151 -4.51 -14.62 -4.58
CA GLU A 151 -3.36 -14.51 -5.48
C GLU A 151 -2.00 -14.49 -4.76
N GLY A 152 -1.91 -15.05 -3.56
CA GLY A 152 -0.66 -15.05 -2.82
C GLY A 152 -0.57 -16.12 -1.75
N ASN A 153 0.18 -15.79 -0.70
CA ASN A 153 0.44 -16.65 0.44
C ASN A 153 0.52 -15.83 1.74
N ALA A 154 0.70 -16.51 2.87
CA ALA A 154 0.81 -15.82 4.16
C ALA A 154 2.04 -14.90 4.23
N TRP A 155 3.15 -15.25 3.57
CA TRP A 155 4.35 -14.42 3.53
C TRP A 155 4.07 -13.04 2.96
N GLN A 156 3.45 -12.99 1.78
CA GLN A 156 3.14 -11.75 1.05
C GLN A 156 2.07 -10.96 1.79
N LEU A 157 0.94 -11.60 2.10
CA LEU A 157 -0.21 -10.91 2.68
C LEU A 157 0.08 -10.38 4.08
N SER A 158 1.01 -10.96 4.85
CA SER A 158 1.39 -10.43 6.16
C SER A 158 1.96 -9.01 6.12
N TYR A 159 2.40 -8.53 4.95
CA TYR A 159 2.86 -7.15 4.78
C TYR A 159 1.74 -6.18 4.36
N PHE A 160 0.50 -6.65 4.19
CA PHE A 160 -0.65 -5.81 3.81
C PHE A 160 -1.33 -5.20 5.04
N VAL A 161 -0.63 -4.23 5.67
CA VAL A 161 -1.21 -3.33 6.67
C VAL A 161 -0.75 -1.90 6.35
N PRO A 162 -1.09 -1.37 5.16
CA PRO A 162 -0.61 -0.06 4.72
C PRO A 162 -1.05 1.10 5.62
N GLN A 163 -2.15 0.92 6.35
CA GLN A 163 -2.67 1.91 7.30
C GLN A 163 -1.83 2.08 8.57
N ASP A 164 -0.98 1.11 8.94
CA ASP A 164 -0.23 1.13 10.20
C ASP A 164 1.03 0.25 10.16
N VAL A 165 1.94 0.57 9.24
CA VAL A 165 3.21 -0.15 9.06
C VAL A 165 4.07 -0.17 10.34
N PRO A 166 4.20 0.93 11.12
CA PRO A 166 4.97 0.90 12.37
C PRO A 166 4.42 -0.09 13.39
N GLU A 167 3.10 -0.20 13.53
CA GLU A 167 2.48 -1.18 14.44
C GLU A 167 2.62 -2.61 13.92
N LEU A 168 2.47 -2.83 12.61
CA LEU A 168 2.75 -4.14 11.99
C LEU A 168 4.18 -4.59 12.30
N ALA A 169 5.16 -3.69 12.16
CA ALA A 169 6.55 -3.99 12.48
C ALA A 169 6.74 -4.36 13.97
N LYS A 170 5.97 -3.79 14.90
CA LYS A 170 5.98 -4.22 16.31
C LYS A 170 5.39 -5.61 16.49
N VAL A 171 4.26 -5.90 15.84
CA VAL A 171 3.58 -7.22 15.91
C VAL A 171 4.48 -8.33 15.37
N MET A 172 5.19 -8.09 14.26
CA MET A 172 6.14 -9.06 13.69
C MET A 172 7.48 -9.13 14.43
N GLY A 173 7.79 -8.10 15.23
CA GLY A 173 9.14 -7.77 15.67
C GLY A 173 9.90 -6.98 14.59
N LYS A 174 10.38 -5.78 14.93
CA LYS A 174 10.93 -4.84 13.94
C LYS A 174 12.12 -5.39 13.17
N ASP A 175 13.02 -6.10 13.84
CA ASP A 175 14.18 -6.72 13.19
C ASP A 175 13.73 -7.85 12.25
N THR A 176 12.83 -8.73 12.71
CA THR A 176 12.21 -9.76 11.87
C THR A 176 11.53 -9.17 10.64
N PHE A 177 10.77 -8.09 10.80
CA PHE A 177 10.10 -7.38 9.70
C PHE A 177 11.12 -6.97 8.64
N VAL A 178 12.19 -6.26 9.05
CA VAL A 178 13.21 -5.71 8.16
C VAL A 178 14.02 -6.82 7.51
N GLU A 179 14.48 -7.80 8.29
CA GLU A 179 15.32 -8.89 7.79
C GLU A 179 14.57 -9.80 6.83
N ARG A 180 13.33 -10.18 7.17
CA ARG A 180 12.47 -11.02 6.31
C ARG A 180 12.15 -10.32 5.00
N LEU A 181 11.75 -9.04 5.05
CA LEU A 181 11.42 -8.28 3.85
C LEU A 181 12.65 -8.09 2.95
N ASN A 182 13.80 -7.73 3.55
CA ASN A 182 15.06 -7.54 2.82
C ASN A 182 15.60 -8.85 2.25
N TRP A 183 15.42 -9.98 2.94
CA TRP A 183 15.68 -11.30 2.40
C TRP A 183 14.79 -11.59 1.19
N GLY A 184 13.49 -11.28 1.29
CA GLY A 184 12.54 -11.48 0.20
C GLY A 184 12.93 -10.75 -1.09
N PHE A 185 13.38 -9.50 -0.95
CA PHE A 185 13.94 -8.74 -2.07
C PHE A 185 15.18 -9.41 -2.68
N LYS A 186 16.16 -9.79 -1.85
CA LYS A 186 17.37 -10.49 -2.31
C LYS A 186 17.07 -11.82 -3.01
N ALA A 187 16.09 -12.57 -2.51
CA ALA A 187 15.68 -13.86 -3.07
C ALA A 187 14.98 -13.70 -4.43
N SER A 188 14.21 -12.62 -4.61
CA SER A 188 13.41 -12.39 -5.82
C SER A 188 14.14 -11.57 -6.89
N GLU A 189 15.17 -10.81 -6.51
CA GLU A 189 15.96 -9.96 -7.40
C GLU A 189 16.63 -10.72 -8.57
N PRO A 190 17.24 -11.92 -8.40
CA PRO A 190 17.78 -12.71 -9.50
C PRO A 190 16.71 -13.12 -10.52
N TRP A 191 15.46 -13.24 -10.09
CA TRP A 191 14.29 -13.55 -10.92
C TRP A 191 13.64 -12.30 -11.49
N ARG A 192 14.29 -11.14 -11.36
CA ARG A 192 13.77 -9.85 -11.81
C ARG A 192 12.39 -9.52 -11.22
N TYR A 193 12.11 -10.03 -10.02
CA TYR A 193 10.80 -9.92 -9.35
C TYR A 193 9.64 -10.51 -10.15
N ASN A 194 9.93 -11.42 -11.09
CA ASN A 194 8.93 -12.14 -11.85
C ASN A 194 9.00 -13.63 -11.50
N ALA A 195 7.92 -14.17 -10.92
CA ALA A 195 7.84 -15.58 -10.61
C ALA A 195 7.73 -16.40 -11.91
N PRO A 196 8.59 -17.39 -12.17
CA PRO A 196 8.47 -18.25 -13.34
C PRO A 196 7.13 -19.00 -13.37
N ASN A 197 6.55 -19.13 -14.56
CA ASN A 197 5.29 -19.86 -14.81
C ASN A 197 4.12 -19.39 -13.91
N ASP A 198 4.08 -18.11 -13.57
CA ASP A 198 3.03 -17.50 -12.75
C ASP A 198 2.88 -18.14 -11.35
N GLN A 199 3.95 -18.76 -10.85
CA GLN A 199 4.00 -19.36 -9.51
C GLN A 199 4.24 -18.31 -8.43
N TYR A 200 3.38 -17.30 -8.38
CA TYR A 200 3.56 -16.11 -7.52
C TYR A 200 3.71 -16.45 -6.03
N TRP A 201 3.12 -17.56 -5.57
CA TRP A 201 3.15 -18.01 -4.18
C TRP A 201 4.43 -18.76 -3.79
N ASP A 202 5.35 -19.05 -4.71
CA ASP A 202 6.64 -19.71 -4.41
C ASP A 202 7.79 -18.70 -4.25
N TYR A 203 7.51 -17.42 -4.50
CA TYR A 203 8.49 -16.33 -4.40
C TYR A 203 8.02 -15.26 -3.42
N PRO A 204 8.93 -14.67 -2.63
CA PRO A 204 8.54 -13.69 -1.62
C PRO A 204 8.05 -12.37 -2.23
N VAL A 205 8.81 -11.77 -3.17
CA VAL A 205 8.46 -10.47 -3.76
C VAL A 205 8.21 -10.63 -5.25
N VAL A 206 6.97 -10.41 -5.68
CA VAL A 206 6.58 -10.54 -7.09
C VAL A 206 5.95 -9.25 -7.56
N GLN A 207 6.70 -8.44 -8.32
CA GLN A 207 6.25 -7.10 -8.74
C GLN A 207 5.01 -7.16 -9.64
N GLY A 208 4.86 -8.25 -10.41
CA GLY A 208 3.69 -8.53 -11.25
C GLY A 208 2.40 -8.84 -10.50
N ASN A 209 2.40 -8.72 -9.16
CA ASN A 209 1.25 -9.02 -8.33
C ASN A 209 1.06 -7.93 -7.26
N GLN A 210 -0.18 -7.47 -7.11
CA GLN A 210 -0.52 -6.21 -6.42
C GLN A 210 -0.10 -6.20 -4.95
N GLN A 211 -0.16 -7.35 -4.27
CA GLN A 211 0.15 -7.47 -2.85
C GLN A 211 1.64 -7.22 -2.57
N SER A 212 2.53 -7.28 -3.57
CA SER A 212 3.97 -6.99 -3.39
C SER A 212 4.34 -5.55 -3.73
N MET A 213 3.48 -4.79 -4.40
CA MET A 213 3.84 -3.50 -5.01
C MET A 213 4.28 -2.45 -3.99
N HIS A 214 3.76 -2.48 -2.77
CA HIS A 214 4.13 -1.50 -1.73
C HIS A 214 5.37 -1.92 -0.92
N PHE A 215 5.86 -3.15 -1.07
CA PHE A 215 6.91 -3.72 -0.21
C PHE A 215 8.18 -2.88 -0.14
N ALA A 216 8.61 -2.29 -1.26
CA ALA A 216 9.83 -1.50 -1.28
C ALA A 216 9.69 -0.26 -0.37
N PHE A 217 8.50 0.31 -0.26
CA PHE A 217 8.24 1.55 0.47
C PHE A 217 8.05 1.34 1.98
N LEU A 218 7.74 0.11 2.39
CA LEU A 218 7.59 -0.25 3.81
C LEU A 218 8.85 0.06 4.65
N PHE A 219 10.04 0.04 4.05
CA PHE A 219 11.29 0.33 4.76
C PHE A 219 11.38 1.78 5.28
N ASN A 220 10.67 2.73 4.66
CA ASN A 220 10.58 4.10 5.15
C ASN A 220 10.00 4.14 6.57
N TRP A 221 8.93 3.37 6.79
CA TRP A 221 8.17 3.33 8.04
C TRP A 221 8.85 2.54 9.17
N VAL A 222 10.02 1.93 8.91
CA VAL A 222 10.81 1.17 9.89
C VAL A 222 12.25 1.67 10.01
N ASP A 223 12.46 2.97 9.77
CA ASP A 223 13.75 3.68 9.88
C ASP A 223 14.84 3.11 8.98
N ARG A 224 14.49 2.65 7.78
CA ARG A 224 15.42 2.14 6.76
C ARG A 224 15.16 2.76 5.37
N PRO A 225 14.99 4.08 5.21
CA PRO A 225 14.63 4.68 3.92
C PRO A 225 15.64 4.40 2.79
N TRP A 226 16.91 4.15 3.11
CA TRP A 226 17.90 3.74 2.10
C TRP A 226 17.61 2.36 1.49
N LEU A 227 16.90 1.48 2.18
CA LEU A 227 16.42 0.21 1.61
C LEU A 227 15.24 0.46 0.66
N THR A 228 14.35 1.40 0.96
CA THR A 228 13.32 1.86 0.01
C THR A 228 13.95 2.35 -1.28
N GLN A 229 14.96 3.21 -1.17
CA GLN A 229 15.68 3.79 -2.30
C GLN A 229 16.37 2.70 -3.14
N ARG A 230 17.05 1.74 -2.49
CA ARG A 230 17.68 0.60 -3.17
C ARG A 230 16.67 -0.28 -3.90
N TRP A 231 15.62 -0.72 -3.21
CA TRP A 231 14.72 -1.76 -3.73
C TRP A 231 13.75 -1.22 -4.77
N SER A 232 13.22 0.00 -4.60
CA SER A 232 12.42 0.65 -5.64
C SER A 232 13.22 0.81 -6.95
N ARG A 233 14.49 1.22 -6.87
CA ARG A 233 15.39 1.32 -8.04
C ARG A 233 15.71 -0.02 -8.66
N SER A 234 15.95 -1.05 -7.85
CA SER A 234 16.19 -2.40 -8.35
C SER A 234 14.97 -2.96 -9.08
N ILE A 235 13.74 -2.74 -8.57
CA ILE A 235 12.50 -3.13 -9.27
C ILE A 235 12.40 -2.43 -10.62
N ILE A 236 12.54 -1.10 -10.66
CA ILE A 236 12.48 -0.31 -11.90
C ILE A 236 13.47 -0.86 -12.93
N GLU A 237 14.72 -1.12 -12.53
CA GLU A 237 15.77 -1.57 -13.43
C GLU A 237 15.57 -3.00 -13.95
N LYS A 238 15.00 -3.88 -13.12
CA LYS A 238 14.95 -5.32 -13.42
C LYS A 238 13.62 -5.78 -13.97
N TYR A 239 12.51 -5.29 -13.43
CA TYR A 239 11.17 -5.75 -13.81
C TYR A 239 10.67 -5.04 -15.06
N TYR A 240 10.75 -3.71 -15.10
CA TYR A 240 10.19 -2.92 -16.19
C TYR A 240 11.13 -2.83 -17.40
N GLY A 241 10.57 -3.04 -18.59
CA GLY A 241 11.28 -2.93 -19.86
C GLY A 241 10.69 -1.86 -20.78
N TYR A 242 11.17 -1.82 -22.02
CA TYR A 242 10.74 -0.86 -23.03
C TYR A 242 10.56 -1.48 -24.43
N GLY A 243 10.73 -2.79 -24.57
CA GLY A 243 10.57 -3.49 -25.85
C GLY A 243 9.13 -3.98 -26.05
N LEU A 244 8.78 -4.24 -27.32
CA LEU A 244 7.44 -4.61 -27.77
C LEU A 244 6.82 -5.81 -27.03
N ALA A 245 7.64 -6.76 -26.58
CA ALA A 245 7.19 -8.01 -25.94
C ALA A 245 7.72 -8.16 -24.49
N ASN A 246 8.33 -7.12 -23.92
CA ASN A 246 8.94 -7.19 -22.59
C ASN A 246 8.83 -5.88 -21.79
N ALA A 247 7.86 -5.03 -22.12
CA ALA A 247 7.58 -3.80 -21.36
C ALA A 247 7.20 -4.12 -19.90
N TYR A 248 6.42 -5.20 -19.70
CA TYR A 248 6.05 -5.77 -18.41
C TYR A 248 6.30 -7.28 -18.45
N LEU A 249 6.59 -7.88 -17.29
CA LEU A 249 6.84 -9.32 -17.17
C LEU A 249 5.64 -10.11 -16.60
N GLY A 250 4.55 -9.41 -16.26
CA GLY A 250 3.26 -9.91 -15.81
C GLY A 250 2.15 -9.00 -16.31
N ASP A 251 0.92 -9.22 -15.85
CA ASP A 251 -0.24 -8.43 -16.27
C ASP A 251 -0.06 -6.94 -15.94
N GLU A 252 -0.49 -6.07 -16.85
CA GLU A 252 -0.36 -4.61 -16.68
C GLU A 252 -1.39 -4.05 -15.68
N ASP A 253 -2.50 -4.78 -15.53
CA ASP A 253 -3.58 -4.53 -14.58
C ASP A 253 -4.19 -3.13 -14.65
N GLN A 254 -4.65 -2.78 -15.86
CA GLN A 254 -5.49 -1.62 -16.12
C GLN A 254 -4.85 -0.28 -15.70
N GLY A 255 -3.53 -0.17 -15.86
CA GLY A 255 -2.76 1.00 -15.47
C GLY A 255 -2.03 0.86 -14.14
N GLN A 256 -2.28 -0.17 -13.33
CA GLN A 256 -1.68 -0.31 -11.99
C GLN A 256 -0.15 -0.42 -12.08
N MET A 257 0.37 -1.29 -12.94
CA MET A 257 1.82 -1.46 -13.12
C MET A 257 2.49 -0.17 -13.62
N SER A 258 1.84 0.51 -14.56
CA SER A 258 2.32 1.76 -15.15
C SER A 258 2.29 2.92 -14.15
N ALA A 259 1.21 3.05 -13.38
CA ALA A 259 1.07 4.07 -12.34
C ALA A 259 2.14 3.88 -11.25
N TRP A 260 2.39 2.63 -10.84
CA TRP A 260 3.48 2.32 -9.91
C TRP A 260 4.84 2.77 -10.47
N LEU A 261 5.14 2.42 -11.73
CA LEU A 261 6.39 2.80 -12.39
C LEU A 261 6.56 4.32 -12.43
N ILE A 262 5.51 5.07 -12.80
CA ILE A 262 5.55 6.53 -12.85
C ILE A 262 5.83 7.10 -11.46
N MET A 263 5.08 6.69 -10.45
CA MET A 263 5.25 7.18 -9.07
C MET A 263 6.65 6.88 -8.53
N ALA A 264 7.11 5.64 -8.66
CA ALA A 264 8.45 5.25 -8.24
C ALA A 264 9.54 6.01 -9.03
N SER A 265 9.31 6.27 -10.33
CA SER A 265 10.28 6.98 -11.18
C SER A 265 10.43 8.45 -10.86
N ILE A 266 9.35 9.12 -10.43
CA ILE A 266 9.43 10.50 -9.93
C ILE A 266 9.92 10.57 -8.48
N GLY A 267 10.15 9.42 -7.85
CA GLY A 267 10.68 9.30 -6.50
C GLY A 267 9.64 9.53 -5.40
N LEU A 268 8.35 9.34 -5.69
CA LEU A 268 7.26 9.51 -4.72
C LEU A 268 6.40 8.25 -4.58
N PHE A 269 5.81 8.03 -3.41
CA PHE A 269 4.83 6.98 -3.18
C PHE A 269 3.84 7.37 -2.07
N GLN A 270 2.74 6.63 -1.93
CA GLN A 270 1.79 6.77 -0.83
C GLN A 270 1.38 5.36 -0.36
N THR A 271 1.99 4.87 0.72
CA THR A 271 1.79 3.49 1.19
C THR A 271 0.34 3.21 1.57
N ASP A 272 -0.34 4.19 2.18
CA ASP A 272 -1.74 4.12 2.59
C ASP A 272 -2.74 4.44 1.47
N GLY A 273 -2.27 4.61 0.23
CA GLY A 273 -3.07 5.04 -0.91
C GLY A 273 -3.52 6.51 -0.86
N GLY A 274 -2.97 7.33 0.04
CA GLY A 274 -3.39 8.72 0.23
C GLY A 274 -4.73 8.85 0.96
N CYS A 275 -5.13 7.83 1.72
CA CYS A 275 -6.45 7.76 2.34
C CYS A 275 -6.53 8.41 3.72
N SER A 276 -5.40 8.61 4.41
CA SER A 276 -5.33 9.38 5.66
C SER A 276 -6.08 10.72 5.55
N ALA A 277 -6.72 11.17 6.63
CA ALA A 277 -7.31 12.52 6.72
C ALA A 277 -6.29 13.63 6.41
N ASP A 278 -5.03 13.35 6.73
CA ASP A 278 -3.89 14.21 6.47
C ASP A 278 -2.89 13.41 5.60
N PRO A 279 -3.13 13.29 4.29
CA PRO A 279 -2.32 12.45 3.42
C PRO A 279 -0.91 13.02 3.24
N VAL A 280 0.05 12.13 3.04
CA VAL A 280 1.47 12.48 2.81
C VAL A 280 1.94 11.90 1.49
N TYR A 281 3.00 12.50 0.93
CA TYR A 281 3.85 11.85 -0.05
C TYR A 281 5.12 11.38 0.62
N GLU A 282 5.51 10.14 0.33
CA GLU A 282 6.75 9.53 0.77
C GLU A 282 7.80 9.66 -0.33
N ILE A 283 9.02 10.02 0.06
CA ILE A 283 10.18 10.19 -0.79
C ILE A 283 10.90 8.84 -0.90
N ALA A 284 11.18 8.45 -2.13
CA ALA A 284 11.97 7.28 -2.49
C ALA A 284 13.23 7.72 -3.26
N SER A 285 13.45 7.19 -4.47
CA SER A 285 14.64 7.48 -5.28
C SER A 285 14.24 7.85 -6.72
N PRO A 286 14.20 9.15 -7.06
CA PRO A 286 13.83 9.59 -8.41
C PRO A 286 14.86 9.15 -9.47
N LEU A 287 14.37 8.83 -10.67
CA LEU A 287 15.22 8.47 -11.82
C LEU A 287 15.84 9.69 -12.51
N TYR A 288 15.12 10.81 -12.52
CA TYR A 288 15.45 11.98 -13.32
C TYR A 288 15.92 13.12 -12.42
N GLU A 289 16.87 13.92 -12.92
CA GLU A 289 17.38 15.09 -12.17
C GLU A 289 16.35 16.20 -12.00
N LYS A 290 15.38 16.29 -12.93
CA LYS A 290 14.29 17.26 -12.85
C LYS A 290 12.97 16.65 -13.32
N ILE A 291 11.96 16.73 -12.48
CA ILE A 291 10.58 16.37 -12.79
C ILE A 291 9.70 17.60 -12.56
N VAL A 292 8.82 17.91 -13.52
CA VAL A 292 7.82 18.96 -13.40
C VAL A 292 6.43 18.33 -13.47
N ILE A 293 5.67 18.46 -12.40
CA ILE A 293 4.29 17.98 -12.29
C ILE A 293 3.38 19.17 -12.56
N ASP A 294 2.68 19.16 -13.70
CA ASP A 294 1.64 20.14 -13.99
C ASP A 294 0.36 19.77 -13.23
N LEU A 295 -0.06 20.66 -12.33
CA LEU A 295 -1.28 20.51 -11.52
C LEU A 295 -2.50 21.13 -12.22
N GLY A 296 -2.26 21.90 -13.29
CA GLY A 296 -3.28 22.49 -14.15
C GLY A 296 -4.24 23.44 -13.45
N LYS A 297 -3.93 23.90 -12.22
CA LYS A 297 -4.82 24.68 -11.35
C LYS A 297 -6.20 24.04 -11.10
N ARG A 298 -6.33 22.72 -11.34
CA ARG A 298 -7.58 22.00 -11.12
C ARG A 298 -7.82 21.83 -9.62
N TYR A 299 -9.09 21.84 -9.19
CA TYR A 299 -9.44 21.58 -7.79
C TYR A 299 -8.75 22.52 -6.77
N ASN A 300 -8.61 23.80 -7.13
CA ASN A 300 -7.91 24.83 -6.33
C ASN A 300 -6.43 24.52 -6.04
N ARG A 301 -5.80 23.68 -6.87
CA ARG A 301 -4.37 23.37 -6.78
C ARG A 301 -3.51 24.50 -7.38
N GLY A 302 -2.22 24.45 -7.10
CA GLY A 302 -1.22 25.32 -7.74
C GLY A 302 -1.10 25.08 -9.25
N GLN A 303 -0.20 25.80 -9.91
CA GLN A 303 0.10 25.55 -11.32
C GLN A 303 0.96 24.31 -11.50
N GLN A 304 2.06 24.20 -10.74
CA GLN A 304 3.05 23.14 -10.91
C GLN A 304 3.79 22.86 -9.61
N PHE A 305 4.33 21.65 -9.50
CA PHE A 305 5.29 21.26 -8.48
C PHE A 305 6.55 20.68 -9.15
N THR A 306 7.74 21.12 -8.73
CA THR A 306 9.01 20.68 -9.35
C THR A 306 9.83 19.85 -8.36
N ILE A 307 10.26 18.66 -8.77
CA ILE A 307 11.25 17.86 -8.03
C ILE A 307 12.59 18.06 -8.73
N GLU A 308 13.58 18.60 -8.02
CA GLU A 308 14.97 18.72 -8.48
C GLU A 308 15.85 17.75 -7.70
N ALA A 309 16.13 16.58 -8.28
CA ALA A 309 16.97 15.56 -7.70
C ALA A 309 18.41 15.68 -8.22
N ARG A 310 19.16 16.61 -7.63
CA ARG A 310 20.51 16.96 -8.07
C ARG A 310 21.43 15.74 -8.01
N ASN A 311 22.14 15.51 -9.11
CA ASN A 311 23.04 14.38 -9.29
C ASN A 311 22.35 13.02 -9.37
N ALA A 312 21.02 12.94 -9.50
CA ALA A 312 20.31 11.67 -9.67
C ALA A 312 20.85 10.91 -10.88
N SER A 313 21.22 9.66 -10.69
CA SER A 313 21.73 8.81 -11.77
C SER A 313 21.49 7.33 -11.45
N ARG A 314 21.97 6.42 -12.31
CA ARG A 314 21.98 4.99 -11.98
C ARG A 314 22.80 4.69 -10.73
N LYS A 315 23.90 5.41 -10.52
CA LYS A 315 24.81 5.22 -9.38
C LYS A 315 24.32 5.98 -8.15
N ASN A 316 23.91 7.23 -8.34
CA ASN A 316 23.49 8.13 -7.26
C ASN A 316 22.00 7.97 -7.00
N MET A 317 21.65 6.95 -6.23
CA MET A 317 20.25 6.62 -5.91
C MET A 317 19.84 7.00 -4.49
N TYR A 318 20.77 7.44 -3.65
CA TYR A 318 20.51 7.67 -2.23
C TYR A 318 20.31 9.14 -1.92
N VAL A 319 19.20 9.49 -1.26
CA VAL A 319 18.95 10.85 -0.80
C VAL A 319 19.90 11.18 0.35
N GLN A 320 20.62 12.29 0.22
CA GLN A 320 21.57 12.79 1.21
C GLN A 320 20.95 13.91 2.07
N SER A 321 20.14 14.76 1.46
CA SER A 321 19.39 15.83 2.11
C SER A 321 18.20 16.25 1.23
N ALA A 322 17.23 16.94 1.83
CA ALA A 322 16.05 17.45 1.13
C ALA A 322 15.68 18.86 1.59
N LEU A 323 15.17 19.66 0.65
CA LEU A 323 14.50 20.93 0.91
C LEU A 323 13.09 20.91 0.30
N LEU A 324 12.07 21.20 1.09
CA LEU A 324 10.70 21.42 0.61
C LEU A 324 10.40 22.90 0.65
N ASN A 325 10.10 23.51 -0.50
CA ASN A 325 9.79 24.93 -0.62
C ASN A 325 10.86 25.83 0.06
N GLY A 326 12.13 25.46 -0.09
CA GLY A 326 13.29 26.17 0.49
C GLY A 326 13.56 25.88 1.97
N LYS A 327 12.73 25.07 2.65
CA LYS A 327 12.91 24.68 4.05
C LYS A 327 13.52 23.29 4.15
N LYS A 328 14.41 23.09 5.11
CA LYS A 328 15.00 21.77 5.40
C LYS A 328 13.92 20.73 5.67
N LEU A 329 14.02 19.59 5.01
CA LEU A 329 13.18 18.42 5.22
C LEU A 329 14.05 17.24 5.67
N ASP A 330 13.95 16.90 6.95
CA ASP A 330 14.70 15.79 7.56
C ASP A 330 13.88 14.48 7.64
N SER A 331 12.62 14.52 7.19
CA SER A 331 11.73 13.34 7.10
C SER A 331 11.76 12.72 5.70
N PHE A 332 11.43 11.44 5.62
CA PHE A 332 11.18 10.76 4.35
C PHE A 332 9.83 11.14 3.72
N TYR A 333 8.96 11.88 4.41
CA TYR A 333 7.64 12.25 3.89
C TYR A 333 7.34 13.73 4.11
N PHE A 334 6.35 14.23 3.38
CA PHE A 334 5.81 15.57 3.58
C PHE A 334 4.30 15.59 3.29
N PRO A 335 3.53 16.55 3.85
CA PRO A 335 2.10 16.64 3.61
C PRO A 335 1.78 16.78 2.12
N ALA A 336 0.81 16.02 1.61
CA ALA A 336 0.43 16.08 0.21
C ALA A 336 -0.08 17.49 -0.18
N SER A 337 -0.65 18.22 0.79
CA SER A 337 -1.08 19.61 0.63
C SER A 337 0.06 20.55 0.21
N GLU A 338 1.31 20.27 0.55
CA GLU A 338 2.47 21.07 0.12
C GLU A 338 2.77 20.87 -1.37
N LEU A 339 2.59 19.67 -1.91
CA LEU A 339 2.66 19.45 -3.36
C LEU A 339 1.47 20.07 -4.08
N LEU A 340 0.25 19.89 -3.54
CA LEU A 340 -0.98 20.37 -4.18
C LEU A 340 -1.07 21.90 -4.28
N LYS A 341 -0.41 22.66 -3.39
CA LYS A 341 -0.27 24.12 -3.51
C LYS A 341 0.70 24.54 -4.64
N GLY A 342 1.48 23.60 -5.16
CA GLY A 342 2.63 23.87 -6.02
C GLY A 342 3.87 24.26 -5.22
N GLY A 343 5.00 24.41 -5.92
CA GLY A 343 6.29 24.69 -5.29
C GLY A 343 7.39 23.74 -5.74
N SER A 344 8.29 23.35 -4.83
CA SER A 344 9.39 22.45 -5.16
C SER A 344 9.89 21.58 -4.02
N LEU A 345 10.43 20.42 -4.41
CA LEU A 345 11.24 19.52 -3.59
C LEU A 345 12.64 19.44 -4.21
N ILE A 346 13.68 19.83 -3.48
CA ILE A 346 15.07 19.68 -3.91
C ILE A 346 15.68 18.53 -3.12
N LEU A 347 16.29 17.58 -3.81
CA LEU A 347 16.99 16.44 -3.23
C LEU A 347 18.44 16.47 -3.67
N GLU A 348 19.37 16.28 -2.74
CA GLU A 348 20.78 16.02 -3.07
C GLU A 348 21.00 14.52 -3.08
N MET A 349 21.41 13.95 -4.22
CA MET A 349 21.58 12.51 -4.40
C MET A 349 23.05 12.09 -4.29
N GLY A 350 23.30 10.89 -3.77
CA GLY A 350 24.63 10.31 -3.59
C GLY A 350 24.69 8.81 -3.90
N ASP A 351 25.91 8.29 -4.07
CA ASP A 351 26.17 6.88 -4.40
C ASP A 351 26.27 5.95 -3.18
N LYS A 352 26.26 6.51 -1.97
CA LYS A 352 26.27 5.77 -0.70
C LYS A 352 25.01 6.09 0.11
N PRO A 353 24.46 5.10 0.82
CA PRO A 353 23.30 5.32 1.67
C PRO A 353 23.64 6.31 2.79
N ASN A 354 22.84 7.36 2.94
CA ASN A 354 22.84 8.16 4.15
C ASN A 354 21.91 7.50 5.17
N THR A 355 22.48 6.78 6.13
CA THR A 355 21.70 6.04 7.15
C THR A 355 21.10 6.93 8.24
N ASN A 356 21.32 8.25 8.16
CA ASN A 356 20.83 9.24 9.13
C ASN A 356 19.74 10.15 8.55
N TRP A 357 19.50 10.14 7.23
CA TRP A 357 18.46 10.97 6.62
C TRP A 357 17.11 10.24 6.58
N GLY A 358 16.02 10.97 6.82
CA GLY A 358 14.67 10.43 6.70
C GLY A 358 14.36 9.34 7.72
N ILE A 359 15.15 9.23 8.79
CA ILE A 359 14.77 8.49 9.98
C ILE A 359 14.09 9.50 10.90
N ALA A 360 12.93 9.17 11.45
CA ALA A 360 12.30 10.06 12.41
C ALA A 360 13.31 10.30 13.54
N SER A 361 13.77 11.54 13.70
CA SER A 361 14.41 11.93 14.94
C SER A 361 13.41 11.56 16.03
N LYS A 362 13.83 10.72 16.98
CA LYS A 362 13.07 10.52 18.22
C LYS A 362 12.89 11.91 18.82
N GLU A 363 11.77 12.56 18.54
CA GLU A 363 11.32 13.63 19.39
C GLU A 363 11.00 12.95 20.72
N THR A 364 11.94 13.10 21.64
CA THR A 364 11.70 13.02 23.06
C THR A 364 10.44 13.80 23.37
N ASN A 365 9.40 13.09 23.82
CA ASN A 365 8.26 13.67 24.52
C ASN A 365 8.72 14.63 25.63
#